data_AF-A0A929ZGF5-F1
#
_entry.id   AF-A0A929ZGF5-F1
#
_cell.length_a   1.000
_cell.length_b   1.000
_cell.length_c   1.000
_cell.angle_alpha   90.00
_cell.angle_beta   90.00
_cell.angle_gamma   90.00
#
_symmetry.space_group_name_H-M   'P 1'
#
loop_
_entity.id
_entity.type
_entity.pdbx_description
1 polymer ?
#
loop_
_entity_poly.entity_id
_entity_poly.type
_entity_poly.pdbx_seq_one_letter_code
_entity_poly.pdbx_strand_id
1 'polypeptide(L)'
;MRKRLYSLLDGDGGAAMWCGHVMTVLIIASLLPLCFKEYSPVLETIEYACVLVFIADYLARWATADLKLGKGALSFLIYPFTPMAVIDLLSILPVFNALNDAPRTLRVLRLFRALRLFKLIRYSKSASVIAAVFEKEREALLAVLGLAIGYILVSALAIFNVEPETFNTFFDAV
;
A
#
# COMPACT_ATOMS: atom_id res chain seq x y z
N MET A 1 -7.56 -28.98 -3.86
CA MET A 1 -7.79 -27.76 -4.68
C MET A 1 -7.09 -26.52 -4.15
N ARG A 2 -7.15 -26.19 -2.84
CA ARG A 2 -6.53 -24.99 -2.24
C ARG A 2 -5.01 -24.81 -2.48
N LYS A 3 -4.23 -25.90 -2.48
CA LYS A 3 -2.78 -25.86 -2.79
C LYS A 3 -2.46 -25.44 -4.24
N ARG A 4 -3.31 -25.78 -5.22
CA ARG A 4 -3.15 -25.35 -6.62
C ARG A 4 -3.46 -23.87 -6.80
N LEU A 5 -4.45 -23.35 -6.06
CA LEU A 5 -4.76 -21.92 -6.05
C LEU A 5 -3.59 -21.11 -5.46
N TYR A 6 -2.99 -21.61 -4.37
CA TYR A 6 -1.81 -21.00 -3.77
C TYR A 6 -0.61 -20.99 -4.72
N SER A 7 -0.32 -22.09 -5.42
CA SER A 7 0.77 -22.13 -6.41
C SER A 7 0.54 -21.22 -7.62
N LEU A 8 -0.71 -20.90 -7.95
CA LEU A 8 -1.06 -19.95 -9.02
C LEU A 8 -0.96 -18.49 -8.57
N LEU A 9 -1.07 -18.20 -7.27
CA LEU A 9 -1.09 -16.83 -6.73
C LEU A 9 0.24 -16.39 -6.12
N ASP A 10 0.98 -17.32 -5.49
CA ASP A 10 2.22 -17.07 -4.75
C ASP A 10 3.37 -18.01 -5.20
N GLY A 11 3.14 -18.89 -6.19
CA GLY A 11 4.17 -19.79 -6.71
C GLY A 11 5.11 -19.13 -7.72
N ASP A 12 6.29 -19.71 -7.93
CA ASP A 12 7.31 -19.20 -8.86
C ASP A 12 7.09 -19.66 -10.32
N GLY A 13 5.90 -20.18 -10.63
CA GLY A 13 5.55 -20.68 -11.95
C GLY A 13 5.13 -19.57 -12.93
N GLY A 14 5.27 -19.82 -14.23
CA GLY A 14 4.89 -18.85 -15.27
C GLY A 14 3.44 -18.37 -15.19
N ALA A 15 2.53 -19.22 -14.70
CA ALA A 15 1.12 -18.84 -14.50
C ALA A 15 0.93 -17.77 -13.41
N ALA A 16 1.72 -17.80 -12.34
CA ALA A 16 1.65 -16.79 -11.28
C ALA A 16 2.24 -15.45 -11.73
N MET A 17 3.32 -15.49 -12.52
CA MET A 17 3.85 -14.28 -13.16
C MET A 17 2.84 -13.67 -14.13
N TRP A 18 2.12 -14.50 -14.88
CA TRP A 18 1.07 -14.04 -15.80
C TRP A 18 -0.10 -13.40 -15.05
N CYS A 19 -0.60 -14.03 -13.98
CA CYS A 19 -1.61 -13.45 -13.11
C CYS A 19 -1.15 -12.11 -12.52
N GLY A 20 0.11 -11.99 -12.11
CA GLY A 20 0.70 -10.75 -11.62
C GLY A 20 0.74 -9.65 -12.69
N HIS A 21 1.17 -9.97 -13.91
CA HIS A 21 1.19 -9.03 -15.03
C HIS A 21 -0.22 -8.56 -15.42
N VAL A 22 -1.17 -9.50 -15.52
CA VAL A 22 -2.58 -9.19 -15.80
C VAL A 22 -3.14 -8.26 -14.72
N MET A 23 -2.81 -8.49 -13.45
CA MET A 23 -3.25 -7.60 -12.36
C MET A 23 -2.61 -6.21 -12.45
N THR A 24 -1.32 -6.12 -12.75
CA THR A 24 -0.63 -4.83 -12.95
C THR A 24 -1.29 -4.03 -14.09
N VAL A 25 -1.58 -4.69 -15.22
CA VAL A 25 -2.28 -4.06 -16.36
C VAL A 25 -3.68 -3.60 -15.95
N LEU A 26 -4.43 -4.42 -15.22
CA LEU A 26 -5.75 -4.06 -14.69
C LEU A 26 -5.67 -2.85 -13.75
N ILE A 27 -4.65 -2.77 -12.88
CA ILE A 27 -4.45 -1.62 -12.01
C ILE A 27 -4.19 -0.37 -12.85
N ILE A 28 -3.27 -0.42 -13.82
CA ILE A 28 -2.98 0.71 -14.71
C ILE A 28 -4.23 1.13 -15.51
N ALA A 29 -4.96 0.17 -16.07
CA ALA A 29 -6.21 0.43 -16.79
C ALA A 29 -7.26 1.09 -15.89
N SER A 30 -7.34 0.67 -14.62
CA SER A 30 -8.24 1.27 -13.64
C SER A 30 -7.87 2.73 -13.31
N LEU A 31 -6.63 3.16 -13.53
CA LEU A 31 -6.21 4.56 -13.35
C LEU A 31 -6.65 5.47 -14.49
N LEU A 32 -6.91 4.94 -15.68
CA LEU A 32 -7.32 5.74 -16.84
C LEU A 32 -8.59 6.58 -16.53
N PRO A 33 -9.66 6.02 -15.92
CA PRO A 33 -10.78 6.81 -15.43
C PRO A 33 -10.43 7.98 -14.49
N LEU A 34 -9.33 7.91 -13.72
CA LEU A 34 -8.91 9.01 -12.84
C LEU A 34 -8.23 10.17 -13.60
N CYS A 35 -7.67 9.89 -14.77
CA CYS A 35 -7.01 10.92 -15.59
C CYS A 35 -8.01 11.81 -16.32
N PHE A 36 -9.24 11.33 -16.54
CA PHE A 36 -10.30 12.09 -17.18
C PHE A 36 -11.23 12.69 -16.12
N LYS A 37 -11.43 14.00 -16.20
CA LYS A 37 -12.34 14.74 -15.31
C LYS A 37 -13.80 14.63 -15.75
N GLU A 38 -14.02 14.15 -16.99
CA GLU A 38 -15.34 13.95 -17.58
C GLU A 38 -15.95 12.62 -17.13
N TYR A 39 -17.18 12.70 -16.66
CA TYR A 39 -17.97 11.55 -16.27
C TYR A 39 -18.51 10.87 -17.53
N SER A 40 -17.91 9.73 -17.90
CA SER A 40 -18.42 8.88 -18.99
C SER A 40 -18.94 7.56 -18.41
N PRO A 41 -20.15 7.11 -18.80
CA PRO A 41 -20.71 5.84 -18.33
C PRO A 41 -19.84 4.62 -18.69
N VAL A 42 -19.04 4.74 -19.77
CA VAL A 42 -18.07 3.70 -20.17
C VAL A 42 -16.92 3.57 -19.16
N LEU A 43 -16.39 4.71 -18.69
CA LEU A 43 -15.30 4.73 -17.71
C LEU A 43 -15.75 4.18 -16.35
N GLU A 44 -16.98 4.50 -15.95
CA GLU A 44 -17.59 3.97 -14.73
C GLU A 44 -17.78 2.45 -14.81
N THR A 45 -18.26 1.93 -15.94
CA THR A 45 -18.43 0.49 -16.16
C THR A 45 -17.09 -0.26 -16.06
N ILE A 46 -16.03 0.30 -16.65
CA ILE A 46 -14.67 -0.25 -16.54
C ILE A 46 -14.20 -0.22 -15.08
N GLU A 47 -14.46 0.87 -14.35
CA GLU A 47 -14.08 0.99 -12.94
C GLU A 47 -14.76 -0.08 -12.08
N TYR A 48 -16.06 -0.30 -12.24
CA TYR A 48 -16.79 -1.36 -11.54
C TYR A 48 -16.27 -2.75 -11.90
N ALA A 49 -16.01 -3.02 -13.19
CA ALA A 49 -15.46 -4.30 -13.63
C ALA A 49 -14.08 -4.58 -13.02
N CYS A 50 -13.17 -3.60 -13.02
CA CYS A 50 -11.84 -3.72 -12.41
C CYS A 50 -11.94 -3.98 -10.89
N VAL A 51 -12.83 -3.29 -10.19
CA VAL A 51 -12.97 -3.48 -8.75
C VAL A 51 -13.55 -4.86 -8.42
N LEU A 52 -14.50 -5.36 -9.21
CA LEU A 52 -15.01 -6.72 -9.04
C LEU A 52 -13.88 -7.75 -9.13
N VAL A 53 -12.97 -7.60 -10.10
CA VAL A 53 -11.77 -8.45 -10.22
C VAL A 53 -10.85 -8.29 -9.00
N PHE A 54 -10.68 -7.08 -8.47
CA PHE A 54 -9.86 -6.85 -7.26
C PHE A 54 -10.46 -7.45 -6.00
N ILE A 55 -11.79 -7.45 -5.86
CA ILE A 55 -12.50 -8.12 -4.77
C ILE A 55 -12.28 -9.63 -4.88
N ALA A 56 -12.44 -10.19 -6.09
CA ALA A 56 -12.21 -11.62 -6.33
C ALA A 56 -10.76 -12.03 -6.01
N ASP A 57 -9.77 -11.23 -6.40
CA ASP A 57 -8.36 -11.41 -6.04
C ASP A 57 -8.14 -11.39 -4.53
N TYR A 58 -8.72 -10.41 -3.84
CA TYR A 58 -8.61 -10.30 -2.38
C TYR A 58 -9.21 -11.51 -1.66
N LEU A 59 -10.41 -11.95 -2.07
CA LEU A 59 -11.08 -13.13 -1.51
C LEU A 59 -10.28 -14.41 -1.79
N ALA A 60 -9.75 -14.56 -3.01
CA ALA A 60 -8.90 -15.70 -3.36
C ALA A 60 -7.66 -15.75 -2.46
N ARG A 61 -7.01 -14.60 -2.23
CA ARG A 61 -5.85 -14.49 -1.34
C ARG A 61 -6.21 -14.75 0.12
N TRP A 62 -7.34 -14.23 0.61
CA TRP A 62 -7.83 -14.49 1.97
C TRP A 62 -8.12 -15.98 2.19
N ALA A 63 -8.72 -16.66 1.21
CA ALA A 63 -8.96 -18.11 1.25
C ALA A 63 -7.66 -18.94 1.28
N THR A 64 -6.55 -18.39 0.75
CA THR A 64 -5.22 -19.00 0.77
C THR A 64 -4.32 -18.55 1.93
N ALA A 65 -4.76 -17.60 2.76
CA ALA A 65 -3.95 -17.03 3.85
C ALA A 65 -3.47 -18.09 4.87
N ASP A 66 -4.30 -19.09 5.10
CA ASP A 66 -4.03 -20.28 5.91
C ASP A 66 -2.75 -21.03 5.48
N LEU A 67 -2.50 -21.14 4.17
CA LEU A 67 -1.32 -21.80 3.60
C LEU A 67 -0.07 -20.91 3.66
N LYS A 68 -0.24 -19.59 3.63
CA LYS A 68 0.86 -18.62 3.63
C LYS A 68 1.44 -18.39 5.03
N LEU A 69 0.58 -18.31 6.04
CA LEU A 69 0.99 -17.99 7.41
C LEU A 69 1.19 -19.25 8.27
N GLY A 70 0.63 -20.40 7.88
CA GLY A 70 0.83 -21.68 8.57
C GLY A 70 0.26 -21.74 9.99
N LYS A 71 -0.52 -20.74 10.41
CA LYS A 71 -1.09 -20.61 11.78
C LYS A 71 -2.54 -21.11 11.89
N GLY A 72 -3.02 -21.91 10.93
CA GLY A 72 -4.38 -22.44 10.92
C GLY A 72 -5.45 -21.35 10.85
N ALA A 73 -6.56 -21.53 11.57
CA ALA A 73 -7.70 -20.60 11.60
C ALA A 73 -7.33 -19.15 12.01
N LEU A 74 -6.29 -18.97 12.83
CA LEU A 74 -5.78 -17.65 13.23
C LEU A 74 -5.20 -16.86 12.05
N SER A 75 -4.73 -17.55 11.01
CA SER A 75 -4.24 -16.92 9.77
C SER A 75 -5.34 -16.11 9.08
N PHE A 76 -6.61 -16.54 9.16
CA PHE A 76 -7.73 -15.82 8.56
C PHE A 76 -8.05 -14.52 9.29
N LEU A 77 -7.82 -14.46 10.61
CA LEU A 77 -8.06 -13.26 11.42
C LEU A 77 -6.88 -12.30 11.34
N ILE A 78 -5.64 -12.81 11.25
CA ILE A 78 -4.43 -12.00 11.17
C ILE A 78 -4.25 -11.40 9.77
N TYR A 79 -4.65 -12.11 8.71
CA TYR A 79 -4.41 -11.69 7.34
C TYR A 79 -4.93 -10.28 7.01
N PRO A 80 -6.18 -9.88 7.34
CA PRO A 80 -6.69 -8.53 7.07
C PRO A 80 -5.90 -7.40 7.74
N PHE A 81 -5.19 -7.68 8.83
CA PHE A 81 -4.37 -6.70 9.54
C PHE A 81 -2.93 -6.62 9.01
N THR A 82 -2.57 -7.43 8.01
CA THR A 82 -1.27 -7.28 7.35
C THR A 82 -1.27 -6.02 6.50
N PRO A 83 -0.16 -5.23 6.46
CA PRO A 83 -0.12 -3.95 5.75
C PRO A 83 -0.57 -4.05 4.28
N MET A 84 -0.21 -5.15 3.62
CA MET A 84 -0.63 -5.41 2.23
C MET A 84 -2.12 -5.73 2.10
N ALA A 85 -2.71 -6.47 3.03
CA ALA A 85 -4.15 -6.74 3.02
C ALA A 85 -4.97 -5.50 3.36
N VAL A 86 -4.44 -4.63 4.23
CA VAL A 86 -5.03 -3.32 4.52
C VAL A 86 -5.07 -2.46 3.26
N ILE A 87 -3.97 -2.41 2.49
CA ILE A 87 -3.95 -1.72 1.19
C ILE A 87 -5.03 -2.29 0.25
N ASP A 88 -5.13 -3.61 0.13
CA ASP A 88 -6.13 -4.26 -0.70
C ASP A 88 -7.56 -3.93 -0.24
N LEU A 89 -7.83 -3.92 1.06
CA LEU A 89 -9.13 -3.59 1.64
C LEU A 89 -9.50 -2.11 1.40
N LEU A 90 -8.56 -1.20 1.65
CA LEU A 90 -8.73 0.23 1.41
C LEU A 90 -8.95 0.53 -0.08
N SER A 91 -8.40 -0.30 -0.97
CA SER A 91 -8.56 -0.20 -2.42
C SER A 91 -9.98 -0.54 -2.91
N ILE A 92 -10.73 -1.33 -2.12
CA ILE A 92 -12.10 -1.78 -2.42
C ILE A 92 -13.16 -0.85 -1.78
N LEU A 93 -12.80 -0.20 -0.67
CA LEU A 93 -13.67 0.71 0.09
C LEU A 93 -14.39 1.81 -0.74
N PRO A 94 -13.75 2.45 -1.76
CA PRO A 94 -14.39 3.54 -2.51
C PRO A 94 -15.66 3.15 -3.25
N VAL A 95 -15.84 1.87 -3.61
CA VAL A 95 -16.98 1.40 -4.40
C VAL A 95 -18.27 1.30 -3.60
N PHE A 96 -18.19 0.93 -2.31
CA PHE A 96 -19.36 0.88 -1.44
C PHE A 96 -20.03 2.26 -1.26
N ASN A 97 -19.25 3.32 -1.45
CA ASN A 97 -19.72 4.70 -1.38
C ASN A 97 -20.26 5.24 -2.71
N ALA A 98 -19.94 4.62 -3.85
CA ALA A 98 -20.54 5.00 -5.12
C ALA A 98 -22.00 4.48 -5.23
N LEU A 99 -22.33 3.42 -4.48
CA LEU A 99 -23.65 2.80 -4.46
C LEU A 99 -24.63 3.45 -3.47
N ASN A 100 -24.13 4.23 -2.49
CA ASN A 100 -24.96 4.98 -1.55
C ASN A 100 -24.73 6.46 -1.81
N ASP A 101 -25.77 7.24 -2.15
CA ASP A 101 -25.70 8.69 -2.32
C ASP A 101 -25.30 9.37 -1.01
N ALA A 102 -24.00 9.48 -0.77
CA ALA A 102 -23.50 9.72 0.57
C ALA A 102 -22.91 11.15 0.76
N PRO A 103 -23.02 11.72 1.98
CA PRO A 103 -22.78 13.14 2.25
C PRO A 103 -21.32 13.60 2.13
N ARG A 104 -21.14 14.93 2.14
CA ARG A 104 -19.91 15.72 1.88
C ARG A 104 -18.59 15.19 2.49
N THR A 105 -18.65 14.46 3.60
CA THR A 105 -17.52 13.83 4.30
C THR A 105 -16.84 12.74 3.47
N LEU A 106 -17.54 12.17 2.50
CA LEU A 106 -17.08 11.01 1.72
C LEU A 106 -16.30 11.42 0.47
N ARG A 107 -16.01 12.72 0.33
CA ARG A 107 -15.10 13.26 -0.70
C ARG A 107 -13.68 12.72 -0.53
N VAL A 108 -13.26 12.43 0.71
CA VAL A 108 -11.98 11.79 1.02
C VAL A 108 -11.92 10.37 0.46
N LEU A 109 -13.05 9.67 0.32
CA LEU A 109 -13.08 8.33 -0.27
C LEU A 109 -12.69 8.32 -1.76
N ARG A 110 -12.75 9.47 -2.46
CA ARG A 110 -12.19 9.58 -3.80
C ARG A 110 -10.66 9.44 -3.80
N LEU A 111 -9.98 9.87 -2.73
CA LEU A 111 -8.54 9.67 -2.55
C LEU A 111 -8.21 8.19 -2.31
N PHE A 112 -9.12 7.42 -1.73
CA PHE A 112 -8.94 5.98 -1.57
C PHE A 112 -8.88 5.23 -2.92
N ARG A 113 -9.42 5.79 -4.01
CA ARG A 113 -9.18 5.24 -5.37
C ARG A 113 -7.72 5.33 -5.80
N ALA A 114 -7.00 6.36 -5.36
CA ALA A 114 -5.56 6.49 -5.58
C ALA A 114 -4.78 5.45 -4.76
N LEU A 115 -5.33 4.94 -3.65
CA LEU A 115 -4.66 3.90 -2.88
C LEU A 115 -4.49 2.57 -3.65
N ARG A 116 -5.28 2.34 -4.71
CA ARG A 116 -5.08 1.20 -5.62
C ARG A 116 -3.69 1.22 -6.27
N LEU A 117 -3.03 2.38 -6.38
CA LEU A 117 -1.64 2.50 -6.84
C LEU A 117 -0.67 1.74 -5.93
N PHE A 118 -0.90 1.73 -4.62
CA PHE A 118 -0.05 0.98 -3.69
C PHE A 118 -0.13 -0.53 -3.96
N LYS A 119 -1.19 -1.03 -4.61
CA LYS A 119 -1.29 -2.42 -5.04
C LYS A 119 -0.22 -2.77 -6.09
N LEU A 120 0.24 -1.81 -6.90
CA LEU A 120 1.35 -2.01 -7.85
C LEU A 120 2.66 -2.37 -7.15
N ILE A 121 2.88 -1.85 -5.94
CA ILE A 121 4.07 -2.14 -5.13
C ILE A 121 4.12 -3.64 -4.77
N ARG A 122 2.95 -4.29 -4.61
CA ARG A 122 2.88 -5.73 -4.33
C ARG A 122 3.19 -6.60 -5.55
N TYR A 123 2.72 -6.20 -6.72
CA TYR A 123 2.90 -6.97 -7.96
C TYR A 123 4.22 -6.67 -8.66
N SER A 124 4.89 -5.57 -8.30
CA SER A 124 6.22 -5.24 -8.78
C SER A 124 7.29 -6.03 -8.03
N LYS A 125 7.99 -6.89 -8.76
CA LYS A 125 9.17 -7.63 -8.25
C LYS A 125 10.26 -6.70 -7.72
N SER A 126 10.41 -5.52 -8.33
CA SER A 126 11.39 -4.52 -7.88
C SER A 126 11.04 -3.96 -6.51
N ALA A 127 9.76 -3.74 -6.25
CA ALA A 127 9.31 -3.19 -4.97
C ALA A 127 9.43 -4.20 -3.81
N SER A 128 9.21 -5.49 -4.06
CA SER A 128 9.45 -6.52 -3.05
C SER A 128 10.94 -6.67 -2.72
N VAL A 129 11.83 -6.53 -3.70
CA VAL A 129 13.28 -6.49 -3.48
C VAL A 129 13.67 -5.26 -2.66
N ILE A 130 13.17 -4.07 -3.00
CA ILE A 130 13.42 -2.85 -2.22
C ILE A 130 12.92 -3.02 -0.79
N ALA A 131 11.72 -3.53 -0.59
CA ALA A 131 11.17 -3.80 0.75
C ALA A 131 12.04 -4.78 1.54
N ALA A 132 12.50 -5.86 0.91
CA ALA A 132 13.39 -6.83 1.55
C ALA A 132 14.75 -6.22 1.94
N VAL A 133 15.30 -5.33 1.11
CA VAL A 133 16.53 -4.58 1.44
C VAL A 133 16.28 -3.65 2.62
N PHE A 134 15.15 -2.94 2.66
CA PHE A 134 14.80 -2.08 3.79
C PHE A 134 14.67 -2.85 5.10
N GLU A 135 14.06 -4.04 5.06
CA GLU A 135 13.90 -4.88 6.25
C GLU A 135 15.24 -5.44 6.73
N LYS A 136 16.11 -5.82 5.79
CA LYS A 136 17.47 -6.29 6.08
C LYS A 136 18.38 -5.19 6.65
N GLU A 137 18.34 -4.00 6.07
CA GLU A 137 19.20 -2.87 6.44
C GLU A 137 18.55 -1.96 7.50
N ARG A 138 17.40 -2.37 8.07
CA ARG A 138 16.62 -1.55 9.02
C ARG A 138 17.44 -1.07 10.21
N GLU A 139 18.27 -1.94 10.77
CA GLU A 139 19.11 -1.59 11.93
C GLU A 139 20.17 -0.55 11.55
N ALA A 140 20.82 -0.71 10.40
CA ALA A 140 21.80 0.25 9.89
C ALA A 140 21.14 1.61 9.58
N LEU A 141 19.98 1.60 8.91
CA LEU A 141 19.20 2.82 8.62
C LEU A 141 18.75 3.53 9.89
N LEU A 142 18.30 2.79 10.90
CA LEU A 142 17.92 3.38 12.20
C LEU A 142 19.12 3.94 12.95
N ALA A 143 20.28 3.28 12.88
CA ALA A 143 21.51 3.79 13.49
C ALA A 143 21.95 5.10 12.83
N VAL A 144 21.96 5.18 11.50
CA VAL A 144 22.29 6.40 10.76
C VAL A 144 21.28 7.51 11.03
N LEU A 145 19.99 7.19 11.06
CA LEU A 145 18.95 8.16 11.40
C LEU A 145 19.12 8.70 12.83
N GLY A 146 19.42 7.82 13.79
CA GLY A 146 19.69 8.21 15.17
C GLY A 146 20.93 9.11 15.30
N LEU A 147 22.01 8.77 14.60
CA LEU A 147 23.21 9.61 14.54
C LEU A 147 22.94 10.97 13.88
N ALA A 148 22.16 11.01 12.81
CA ALA A 148 21.79 12.26 12.13
C ALA A 148 20.96 13.17 13.05
N ILE A 149 19.95 12.62 13.72
CA ILE A 149 19.16 13.37 14.71
C ILE A 149 20.05 13.87 15.85
N GLY A 150 20.92 13.01 16.39
CA GLY A 150 21.86 13.40 17.44
C GLY A 150 22.80 14.52 17.00
N TYR A 151 23.36 14.43 15.79
CA TYR A 151 24.22 15.45 15.21
C TYR A 151 23.50 16.80 15.05
N ILE A 152 22.26 16.78 14.54
CA ILE A 152 21.43 17.98 14.40
C ILE A 152 21.19 18.61 15.77
N LEU A 153 20.81 17.82 16.79
CA LEU A 153 20.54 18.33 18.14
C LEU A 153 21.79 18.91 18.81
N VAL A 154 22.95 18.26 18.68
CA VAL A 154 24.22 18.77 19.25
C VAL A 154 24.64 20.06 18.55
N SER A 155 24.50 20.13 17.23
CA SER A 155 24.83 21.32 16.44
C SER A 155 23.92 22.49 16.81
N ALA A 156 22.60 22.25 16.92
CA ALA A 156 21.63 23.24 17.37
C ALA A 156 21.94 23.73 18.80
N LEU A 157 22.33 22.83 19.71
CA LEU A 157 22.67 23.19 21.09
C LEU A 157 23.93 24.06 21.14
N ALA A 158 24.93 23.74 20.32
CA ALA A 158 26.16 24.51 20.23
C ALA A 158 25.89 25.92 19.70
N ILE A 159 25.12 26.05 18.61
CA ILE A 159 24.74 27.35 18.03
C ILE A 159 23.92 28.17 19.03
N PHE A 160 22.94 27.55 19.70
CA PHE A 160 22.12 28.20 20.71
C PHE A 160 22.94 28.73 21.91
N ASN A 161 24.02 28.04 22.30
CA ASN A 161 24.90 28.50 23.37
C ASN A 161 25.89 29.58 22.93
N VAL A 162 26.32 29.57 21.66
CA VAL A 162 27.27 30.55 21.12
C VAL A 162 26.57 31.86 20.74
N GLU A 163 25.34 31.79 20.23
CA GLU A 163 24.54 32.95 19.82
C GLU A 163 23.16 32.98 20.52
N PRO A 164 23.11 33.10 21.85
CA PRO A 164 21.85 33.04 22.61
C PRO A 164 20.89 34.19 22.31
N GLU A 165 21.39 35.32 21.82
CA GLU A 165 20.59 36.51 21.48
C GLU A 165 19.89 36.38 20.11
N THR A 166 20.32 35.43 19.26
CA THR A 166 19.78 35.25 17.89
C THR A 166 18.52 34.37 17.87
N PHE A 167 18.39 33.42 18.81
CA PHE A 167 17.35 32.41 18.82
C PHE A 167 16.53 32.42 20.12
N ASN A 168 15.21 32.49 20.02
CA ASN A 168 14.32 32.50 21.20
C ASN A 168 14.14 31.11 21.81
N THR A 169 14.21 30.05 21.00
CA THR A 169 14.09 28.66 21.46
C THR A 169 15.13 27.75 20.82
N PHE A 170 15.47 26.66 21.51
CA PHE A 170 16.38 25.63 21.00
C PHE A 170 15.93 25.05 19.65
N PHE A 171 14.61 24.92 19.43
CA PHE A 171 14.05 24.41 18.17
C PHE A 171 14.20 25.41 17.01
N ASP A 172 14.41 26.69 17.28
CA ASP A 172 14.71 27.68 16.23
C ASP A 172 16.16 27.57 15.71
N ALA A 173 17.03 26.87 16.46
CA ALA A 173 18.43 26.64 16.12
C ALA A 173 18.69 25.26 15.48
N VAL A 174 17.66 24.40 15.36
CA VAL A 174 17.67 23.10 14.65
C VAL A 174 17.39 23.30 13.17
#